data_AF-A0A7Y0L6V8-F1
#
_entry.id   AF-A0A7Y0L6V8-F1
#
_cell.length_a   1.000
_cell.length_b   1.000
_cell.length_c   1.000
_cell.angle_alpha   90.00
_cell.angle_beta   90.00
_cell.angle_gamma   90.00
#
_symmetry.space_group_name_H-M   'P 1'
#
loop_
_entity.id
_entity.type
_entity.pdbx_description
1 polymer ?
#
loop_
_entity_poly.entity_id
_entity_poly.type
_entity_poly.pdbx_seq_one_letter_code
_entity_poly.pdbx_strand_id
1 'polypeptide(L)'
;MNGWKEFLADPTPWSPRSKRWFYAVGVWTLLLVALAYWLLLLGIQGKAPAWLALLGQLVSVVLIVIGFWAAYRVRRRDIRGKDS
;
A
#
# COMPACT_ATOMS: atom_id res chain seq x y z
N MET A 1 -23.05 28.16 6.87
CA MET A 1 -22.93 26.68 6.98
C MET A 1 -21.99 26.19 5.88
N ASN A 2 -20.69 26.10 6.16
CA ASN A 2 -19.66 25.73 5.17
C ASN A 2 -18.99 24.38 5.47
N GLY A 3 -19.60 23.53 6.31
CA GLY A 3 -19.03 22.24 6.71
C GLY A 3 -18.73 21.30 5.54
N TRP A 4 -19.49 21.36 4.44
CA TRP A 4 -19.20 20.59 3.23
C TRP A 4 -17.95 21.04 2.48
N LYS A 5 -17.64 22.36 2.46
CA LYS A 5 -16.41 22.87 1.85
C LYS A 5 -15.19 22.60 2.73
N GLU A 6 -15.32 22.67 4.05
CA GLU A 6 -14.25 22.30 4.99
C GLU A 6 -13.96 20.79 4.98
N PHE A 7 -14.99 19.94 4.88
CA PHE A 7 -14.82 18.49 4.78
C PHE A 7 -14.20 18.05 3.45
N LEU A 8 -14.52 18.75 2.35
CA LEU A 8 -13.91 18.52 1.04
C LEU A 8 -12.53 19.17 0.89
N ALA A 9 -12.26 20.28 1.59
CA ALA A 9 -10.94 20.90 1.64
C ALA A 9 -9.98 20.13 2.55
N ASP A 10 -10.50 19.46 3.58
CA ASP A 10 -9.73 18.73 4.57
C ASP A 10 -10.32 17.33 4.85
N PRO A 11 -10.32 16.41 3.85
CA PRO A 11 -10.79 15.02 4.06
C PRO A 11 -9.99 14.30 5.15
N THR A 12 -8.82 14.85 5.45
CA THR A 12 -8.11 14.92 6.72
C THR A 12 -6.85 15.72 6.36
N PRO A 13 -6.24 16.54 7.22
CA PRO A 13 -4.97 17.17 6.85
C PRO A 13 -3.88 16.09 6.95
N TRP A 14 -3.78 15.27 5.90
CA TRP A 14 -2.68 14.33 5.71
C TRP A 14 -1.42 15.17 5.60
N SER A 15 -0.52 15.03 6.59
CA SER A 15 0.76 15.71 6.48
C SER A 15 1.46 15.28 5.17
N PRO A 16 2.36 16.12 4.65
CA PRO A 16 3.17 15.75 3.49
C PRO A 16 3.86 14.38 3.67
N ARG A 17 4.20 14.02 4.92
CA ARG A 17 4.79 12.73 5.27
C ARG A 17 3.80 11.58 5.10
N SER A 18 2.58 11.71 5.62
CA SER A 18 1.52 10.70 5.47
C SER A 18 1.16 10.48 4.00
N LYS A 19 1.08 11.55 3.19
CA LYS A 19 0.84 11.45 1.74
C LYS A 19 1.95 10.68 1.02
N ARG A 20 3.22 11.00 1.30
CA ARG A 20 4.37 10.29 0.71
C ARG A 20 4.37 8.79 1.04
N TRP A 21 4.08 8.43 2.28
CA TRP A 21 3.96 7.02 2.68
C TRP A 21 2.82 6.31 1.97
N PHE A 22 1.67 6.97 1.80
CA PHE A 22 0.54 6.40 1.07
C PHE A 22 0.88 6.15 -0.40
N TYR A 23 1.48 7.14 -1.09
CA TYR A 23 1.94 6.96 -2.47
C TYR A 23 3.01 5.88 -2.60
N ALA A 24 4.00 5.86 -1.69
CA ALA A 24 5.05 4.85 -1.70
C ALA A 24 4.48 3.44 -1.54
N VAL A 25 3.55 3.23 -0.60
CA VAL A 25 2.87 1.94 -0.40
C VAL A 25 1.98 1.59 -1.59
N GLY A 26 1.29 2.57 -2.18
CA GLY A 26 0.50 2.37 -3.39
C GLY A 26 1.34 1.89 -4.58
N VAL A 27 2.44 2.60 -4.87
CA VAL A 27 3.40 2.21 -5.94
C VAL A 27 4.00 0.84 -5.65
N TRP A 28 4.42 0.59 -4.41
CA TRP A 28 4.96 -0.71 -3.99
C TRP A 28 3.95 -1.84 -4.18
N THR A 29 2.68 -1.60 -3.85
CA THR A 29 1.59 -2.57 -4.05
C THR A 29 1.41 -2.88 -5.53
N LEU A 30 1.39 -1.86 -6.39
CA LEU A 30 1.27 -2.05 -7.84
C LEU A 30 2.43 -2.87 -8.41
N LEU A 31 3.65 -2.61 -7.96
CA LEU A 31 4.83 -3.38 -8.38
C LEU A 31 4.74 -4.85 -7.96
N LEU A 32 4.31 -5.11 -6.73
CA LEU A 32 4.13 -6.48 -6.22
C LEU A 32 3.01 -7.22 -6.96
N VAL A 33 1.90 -6.55 -7.26
CA VAL A 33 0.80 -7.14 -8.06
C VAL A 33 1.28 -7.46 -9.48
N ALA A 34 2.00 -6.54 -10.12
CA ALA A 34 2.57 -6.77 -11.45
C ALA A 34 3.57 -7.95 -11.45
N LEU A 35 4.43 -8.02 -10.44
CA LEU A 35 5.37 -9.13 -10.27
C LEU A 35 4.64 -10.46 -10.04
N ALA A 36 3.63 -10.48 -9.17
CA ALA A 36 2.83 -11.68 -8.90
C ALA A 36 2.11 -12.18 -10.15
N TYR A 37 1.58 -11.26 -10.97
CA TYR A 37 0.97 -11.59 -12.26
C TYR A 37 1.99 -12.16 -13.25
N TRP A 38 3.18 -11.58 -13.31
CA TRP A 38 4.27 -12.08 -14.17
C TRP A 38 4.72 -13.48 -13.77
N LEU A 39 4.88 -13.75 -12.47
CA LEU A 39 5.21 -15.08 -11.96
C LEU A 39 4.12 -16.11 -12.29
N LEU A 40 2.84 -15.72 -12.21
CA LEU A 40 1.73 -16.57 -12.63
C LEU A 40 1.80 -16.89 -14.12
N LEU A 41 2.08 -15.91 -14.98
CA LEU A 41 2.27 -16.10 -16.42
C LEU A 41 3.41 -17.08 -16.73
N LEU A 42 4.55 -16.95 -16.03
CA LEU A 42 5.66 -17.89 -16.17
C LEU A 42 5.28 -19.31 -15.72
N GLY A 43 4.47 -19.42 -14.67
CA GLY A 43 3.89 -20.69 -14.21
C GLY A 43 2.99 -21.34 -15.25
N ILE A 44 2.07 -20.58 -15.86
CA ILE A 44 1.13 -21.06 -16.89
C ILE A 44 1.88 -21.49 -18.16
N GLN A 45 2.93 -20.76 -18.55
CA GLN A 45 3.77 -21.10 -19.70
C GLN A 45 4.69 -22.31 -19.45
N GLY A 46 4.69 -22.88 -18.25
CA GLY A 46 5.59 -23.98 -17.87
C GLY A 46 7.06 -23.57 -17.74
N LYS A 47 7.36 -22.26 -17.75
CA LYS A 47 8.72 -21.71 -17.62
C LYS A 47 9.17 -21.61 -16.17
N ALA A 48 8.24 -21.64 -15.23
CA ALA A 48 8.49 -21.67 -13.80
C ALA A 48 7.59 -22.72 -13.13
N PRO A 49 8.06 -23.35 -12.04
CA PRO A 49 7.21 -24.26 -11.29
C PRO A 49 6.04 -23.52 -10.63
N ALA A 50 4.85 -24.12 -10.66
CA ALA A 50 3.64 -23.52 -10.09
C ALA A 50 3.77 -23.16 -8.59
N TRP A 51 4.51 -23.98 -7.82
CA TRP A 51 4.75 -23.71 -6.40
C TRP A 51 5.56 -22.42 -6.18
N LEU A 52 6.46 -22.06 -7.09
CA LEU A 52 7.24 -20.82 -7.01
C LEU A 52 6.35 -19.61 -7.25
N ALA A 53 5.42 -19.69 -8.21
CA ALA A 53 4.44 -18.64 -8.46
C ALA A 53 3.52 -18.43 -7.24
N LEU A 54 3.07 -19.51 -6.60
CA LEU A 54 2.26 -19.46 -5.38
C LEU A 54 3.03 -18.83 -4.20
N LEU A 55 4.30 -19.20 -3.99
CA LEU A 55 5.13 -18.58 -2.96
C LEU A 55 5.35 -17.09 -3.23
N GLY A 56 5.61 -16.71 -4.47
CA GLY A 56 5.76 -15.31 -4.87
C GLY A 56 4.51 -14.47 -4.59
N GLN A 57 3.32 -15.05 -4.82
CA GLN A 57 2.04 -14.42 -4.48
C GLN A 57 1.88 -14.25 -2.96
N LEU A 58 2.17 -15.31 -2.19
CA LEU A 58 2.07 -15.26 -0.72
C LEU A 58 2.99 -14.18 -0.13
N VAL A 59 4.25 -14.13 -0.58
CA VAL A 59 5.21 -13.10 -0.15
C VAL A 59 4.71 -11.71 -0.52
N SER A 60 4.17 -11.53 -1.73
CA SER A 60 3.63 -10.24 -2.18
C SER A 60 2.50 -9.76 -1.27
N VAL A 61 1.57 -10.64 -0.90
CA VAL A 61 0.47 -10.31 0.03
C VAL A 61 1.03 -9.87 1.39
N VAL A 62 1.98 -10.62 1.95
CA VAL A 62 2.59 -10.28 3.25
C VAL A 62 3.26 -8.90 3.20
N LEU A 63 4.01 -8.60 2.14
CA LEU A 63 4.68 -7.32 1.97
C LEU A 63 3.70 -6.16 1.81
N ILE A 64 2.58 -6.36 1.10
CA ILE A 64 1.51 -5.35 0.97
C ILE A 64 0.92 -5.05 2.35
N VAL A 65 0.59 -6.07 3.14
CA VAL A 65 0.04 -5.92 4.50
C VAL A 65 1.00 -5.15 5.41
N ILE A 66 2.30 -5.50 5.38
CA ILE A 66 3.33 -4.79 6.16
C ILE A 66 3.45 -3.32 5.71
N GLY A 67 3.41 -3.06 4.40
CA GLY A 67 3.43 -1.70 3.84
C GLY A 67 2.24 -0.86 4.32
N PHE A 68 1.03 -1.40 4.24
CA PHE A 68 -0.17 -0.75 4.75
C PHE A 68 -0.09 -0.50 6.26
N TRP A 69 0.40 -1.47 7.03
CA TRP A 69 0.60 -1.31 8.47
C TRP A 69 1.61 -0.21 8.81
N ALA A 70 2.70 -0.10 8.04
CA ALA A 70 3.69 0.97 8.19
C ALA A 70 3.08 2.35 7.90
N ALA A 71 2.35 2.49 6.80
CA ALA A 71 1.63 3.73 6.47
C ALA A 71 0.60 4.09 7.55
N TYR A 72 -0.14 3.11 8.06
CA TYR A 72 -1.09 3.30 9.16
C TYR A 72 -0.39 3.76 10.46
N ARG A 73 0.75 3.16 10.82
CA ARG A 73 1.53 3.61 11.99
C ARG A 73 2.05 5.03 11.84
N VAL A 74 2.54 5.42 10.67
CA VAL A 74 2.98 6.79 10.40
C VAL A 74 1.80 7.75 10.56
N ARG A 75 0.64 7.41 9.99
CA ARG A 75 -0.58 8.22 10.10
C ARG A 75 -1.02 8.40 11.56
N ARG A 76 -0.96 7.33 12.37
CA ARG A 76 -1.32 7.38 13.80
C ARG A 76 -0.39 8.28 14.61
N ARG A 77 0.91 8.31 14.30
CA ARG A 77 1.88 9.22 14.94
C ARG A 77 1.60 10.67 14.57
N ASP A 78 1.26 10.91 13.32
CA ASP A 78 0.92 12.23 12.76
C ASP A 78 -0.30 12.86 13.44
N ILE A 79 -1.32 12.04 13.75
CA ILE A 79 -2.52 12.48 14.47
C ILE A 79 -2.15 12.83 15.91
N ARG A 80 -1.44 11.95 16.62
CA ARG A 80 -1.05 12.18 18.03
C ARG A 80 -0.15 13.39 18.23
N GLY A 81 0.71 13.73 17.28
CA GLY A 81 1.60 14.89 17.36
C GLY A 81 0.92 16.22 17.01
N LYS A 82 -0.34 16.21 16.56
CA LYS A 82 -1.13 17.44 16.38
C LYS A 82 -1.96 17.80 17.62
N ASP A 83 -2.15 16.86 18.54
CA ASP A 83 -2.97 17.03 19.75
C ASP A 83 -2.12 17.46 20.98
N SER A 84 -0.83 17.74 20.79
CA SER A 84 0.16 18.11 21.80
C SER A 84 0.84 19.43 21.44
#